data_AF-A0A671TXB8-F1
#
_entry.id   AF-A0A671TXB8-F1
#
_cell.length_a   1.000
_cell.length_b   1.000
_cell.length_c   1.000
_cell.angle_alpha   90.00
_cell.angle_beta   90.00
_cell.angle_gamma   90.00
#
_symmetry.space_group_name_H-M   'P 1'
#
loop_
_entity.id
_entity.type
_entity.pdbx_description
1 polymer ?
#
loop_
_entity_poly.entity_id
_entity_poly.type
_entity_poly.pdbx_seq_one_letter_code
_entity_poly.pdbx_strand_id
1 'polypeptide(L)'
;MESGKTSYRFRCPGPGVFQCALTGLVFVVAQEAELLYRTVQWDESLLQSAGKMAAGLLFDIKCSEDAAVSHLHLPHCEIMDAPLPDGLLSVVHITDDGLSIIQPLEITDTHVVVQVPHLSVFGIVWSSLLRLWTEPVSGQVLLFLGPPNPRKQRQKLNMLLLPRNIHLDEVKKQQKPDVNIKTASNCKLIKDQIYTVHCSEASKIQPTEVKFELDFGPNFFPTFEIRLPTNTEEVNLIVKDQRRTEVWKYEVDLTDYRVPAVDMVPAVNRVPAVNRVPAEDRVPAEDRVPAVDRVPAEDRVPAVDRVPAEDRVPAVDRVPAVEELDSIRPEFVQRVSEPVLNQILDKLLGRGFISGEEMQNFRRPDRVRADRARDVIDTVRGRGSAASSALIAALREVDPVLYSEL
;
A
#
# COMPACT_ATOMS: atom_id res chain seq x y z
N MET A 1 5.28 -25.31 18.41
CA MET A 1 4.35 -25.37 17.26
C MET A 1 4.10 -23.94 16.81
N GLU A 2 4.82 -23.46 15.80
CA GLU A 2 4.54 -22.16 15.18
C GLU A 2 3.34 -22.32 14.23
N SER A 3 2.14 -22.27 14.82
CA SER A 3 0.88 -22.38 14.10
C SER A 3 0.61 -21.08 13.34
N GLY A 4 1.07 -20.98 12.09
CA GLY A 4 0.70 -19.86 11.22
C GLY A 4 1.43 -19.76 9.88
N LYS A 5 2.62 -20.37 9.72
CA LYS A 5 3.39 -20.29 8.46
C LYS A 5 3.13 -21.52 7.59
N THR A 6 2.76 -21.29 6.33
CA THR A 6 2.61 -22.37 5.34
C THR A 6 3.96 -23.04 5.10
N SER A 7 4.03 -24.35 5.33
CA SER A 7 5.16 -25.16 4.89
C SER A 7 4.73 -26.09 3.76
N TYR A 8 5.63 -26.26 2.80
CA TYR A 8 5.49 -27.12 1.65
C TYR A 8 6.49 -28.26 1.78
N ARG A 9 6.01 -29.49 1.69
CA ARG A 9 6.85 -30.68 1.61
C ARG A 9 6.73 -31.28 0.22
N PHE A 10 7.87 -31.55 -0.40
CA PHE A 10 7.94 -32.02 -1.78
C PHE A 10 8.98 -33.14 -1.89
N ARG A 11 8.62 -34.25 -2.52
CA ARG A 11 9.54 -35.40 -2.69
C ARG A 11 10.00 -35.47 -4.15
N CYS A 12 11.31 -35.49 -4.34
CA CYS A 12 11.95 -35.64 -5.63
C CYS A 12 12.43 -37.09 -5.76
N PRO A 13 11.85 -37.92 -6.66
CA PRO A 13 12.15 -39.36 -6.73
C PRO A 13 13.52 -39.70 -7.34
N GLY A 14 14.26 -38.72 -7.83
CA GLY A 14 15.55 -38.93 -8.50
C GLY A 14 16.04 -37.67 -9.20
N PRO A 15 17.08 -37.79 -10.04
CA PRO A 15 17.64 -36.65 -10.76
C PRO A 15 16.62 -36.00 -11.70
N GLY A 16 16.53 -34.68 -11.69
CA GLY A 16 15.61 -33.95 -12.55
C GLY A 16 15.35 -32.51 -12.13
N VAL A 17 14.44 -31.86 -12.86
CA VAL A 17 13.97 -30.50 -12.60
C VAL A 17 12.53 -30.58 -12.12
N PHE A 18 12.28 -30.08 -10.91
CA PHE A 18 10.98 -30.19 -10.25
C PHE A 18 10.44 -28.82 -9.89
N GLN A 19 9.23 -28.51 -10.35
CA GLN A 19 8.55 -27.25 -10.09
C GLN A 19 7.37 -27.46 -9.13
N CYS A 20 7.30 -26.65 -8.08
CA CYS A 20 6.09 -26.57 -7.27
C CYS A 20 5.01 -25.76 -8.00
N ALA A 21 3.89 -26.40 -8.34
CA ALA A 21 2.77 -25.73 -9.02
C ALA A 21 2.12 -24.60 -8.18
N LEU A 22 2.28 -24.63 -6.85
CA LEU A 22 1.69 -23.64 -5.95
C LEU A 22 2.55 -22.38 -5.82
N THR A 23 3.88 -22.55 -5.80
CA THR A 23 4.82 -21.46 -5.55
C THR A 23 5.71 -21.12 -6.74
N GLY A 24 5.63 -21.85 -7.84
CA GLY A 24 6.51 -21.68 -9.01
C GLY A 24 7.97 -22.06 -8.78
N LEU A 25 8.44 -22.14 -7.54
CA LEU A 25 9.81 -22.49 -7.15
C LEU A 25 10.26 -23.80 -7.82
N VAL A 26 11.43 -23.75 -8.46
CA VAL A 26 12.01 -24.90 -9.18
C VAL A 26 13.29 -25.35 -8.49
N PHE A 27 13.44 -26.66 -8.36
CA PHE A 27 14.61 -27.33 -7.82
C PHE A 27 15.26 -28.20 -8.89
N VAL A 28 16.56 -28.03 -9.11
CA VAL A 28 17.36 -28.94 -9.93
C VAL A 28 18.09 -29.90 -9.02
N VAL A 29 17.63 -31.15 -9.03
CA VAL A 29 18.02 -32.18 -8.06
C VAL A 29 18.85 -33.26 -8.75
N ALA A 30 19.94 -33.70 -8.11
CA ALA A 30 20.88 -34.69 -8.63
C ALA A 30 20.61 -36.13 -8.15
N GLN A 31 19.80 -36.31 -7.11
CA GLN A 31 19.47 -37.61 -6.50
C GLN A 31 18.10 -37.56 -5.81
N GLU A 32 17.62 -38.70 -5.29
CA GLU A 32 16.39 -38.71 -4.49
C GLU A 32 16.55 -37.83 -3.25
N ALA A 33 15.54 -36.98 -2.99
CA ALA A 33 15.57 -36.03 -1.88
C ALA A 33 14.15 -35.62 -1.45
N GLU A 34 13.98 -35.37 -0.15
CA GLU A 34 12.81 -34.70 0.38
C GLU A 34 13.15 -33.22 0.67
N LEU A 35 12.33 -32.32 0.15
CA LEU A 35 12.45 -30.88 0.34
C LEU A 35 11.36 -30.39 1.27
N LEU A 36 11.73 -29.52 2.19
CA LEU A 36 10.83 -28.78 3.05
C LEU A 36 11.15 -27.30 2.91
N TYR A 37 10.18 -26.50 2.53
CA TYR A 37 10.36 -25.05 2.49
C TYR A 37 9.13 -24.28 2.94
N ARG A 38 9.35 -23.01 3.28
CA ARG A 38 8.30 -22.08 3.69
C ARG A 38 8.70 -20.66 3.31
N THR A 39 7.72 -19.77 3.26
CA THR A 39 7.99 -18.34 3.17
C THR A 39 8.36 -17.79 4.55
N VAL A 40 9.35 -16.90 4.56
CA VAL A 40 9.78 -16.15 5.74
C VAL A 40 9.76 -14.65 5.42
N GLN A 41 9.91 -13.85 6.46
CA GLN A 41 9.83 -12.39 6.38
C GLN A 41 11.19 -11.80 5.99
N TRP A 42 11.17 -10.80 5.13
CA TRP A 42 12.35 -9.96 4.93
C TRP A 42 12.67 -9.17 6.20
N ASP A 43 13.95 -9.08 6.51
CA ASP A 43 14.46 -8.09 7.45
C ASP A 43 14.83 -6.83 6.65
N GLU A 44 14.00 -5.80 6.76
CA GLU A 44 14.20 -4.52 6.08
C GLU A 44 15.52 -3.85 6.47
N SER A 45 15.97 -4.01 7.71
CA SER A 45 17.25 -3.44 8.16
C SER A 45 18.43 -4.12 7.45
N LEU A 46 18.33 -5.43 7.26
CA LEU A 46 19.32 -6.22 6.53
C LEU A 46 19.37 -5.82 5.05
N LEU A 47 18.21 -5.67 4.41
CA LEU A 47 18.11 -5.18 3.02
C LEU A 47 18.70 -3.78 2.85
N GLN A 48 18.34 -2.86 3.75
CA GLN A 48 18.85 -1.48 3.73
C GLN A 48 20.37 -1.45 3.89
N SER A 49 20.93 -2.25 4.82
CA SER A 49 22.38 -2.33 5.02
C SER A 49 23.13 -2.86 3.79
N ALA A 50 22.50 -3.77 3.02
CA ALA A 50 23.06 -4.33 1.80
C ALA A 50 22.84 -3.42 0.56
N GLY A 51 22.11 -2.31 0.71
CA GLY A 51 21.72 -1.47 -0.43
C GLY A 51 20.80 -2.21 -1.41
N LYS A 52 19.92 -3.07 -0.90
CA LYS A 52 19.01 -3.92 -1.68
C LYS A 52 17.54 -3.65 -1.34
N MET A 53 16.65 -4.05 -2.22
CA MET A 53 15.20 -4.04 -2.01
C MET A 53 14.63 -5.40 -2.37
N ALA A 54 13.63 -5.90 -1.63
CA ALA A 54 12.97 -7.16 -1.97
C ALA A 54 12.36 -7.09 -3.37
N ALA A 55 12.57 -8.14 -4.17
CA ALA A 55 11.98 -8.30 -5.51
C ALA A 55 11.10 -9.56 -5.61
N GLY A 56 10.82 -10.19 -4.47
CA GLY A 56 10.08 -11.44 -4.37
C GLY A 56 9.95 -11.91 -2.93
N LEU A 57 9.32 -13.08 -2.78
CA LEU A 57 9.23 -13.78 -1.49
C LEU A 57 10.60 -14.30 -1.05
N LEU A 58 10.77 -14.43 0.27
CA LEU A 58 11.94 -15.04 0.89
C LEU A 58 11.60 -16.47 1.32
N PHE A 59 12.40 -17.44 0.91
CA PHE A 59 12.16 -18.87 1.13
C PHE A 59 13.21 -19.46 2.06
N ASP A 60 12.77 -20.04 3.18
CA ASP A 60 13.59 -20.90 4.04
C ASP A 60 13.44 -22.34 3.53
N ILE A 61 14.52 -22.89 2.98
CA ILE A 61 14.56 -24.15 2.24
C ILE A 61 15.50 -25.12 2.96
N LYS A 62 15.02 -26.36 3.15
CA LYS A 62 15.76 -27.46 3.75
C LYS A 62 15.61 -28.71 2.92
N CYS A 63 16.62 -29.57 2.93
CA CYS A 63 16.56 -30.88 2.30
C CYS A 63 16.95 -31.98 3.28
N SER A 64 16.47 -33.20 3.05
CA SER A 64 17.00 -34.39 3.71
C SER A 64 18.47 -34.64 3.37
N GLU A 65 18.89 -34.23 2.16
CA GLU A 65 20.24 -34.40 1.62
C GLU A 65 20.66 -33.08 0.95
N ASP A 66 21.32 -32.18 1.66
CA ASP A 66 21.57 -30.81 1.17
C ASP A 66 22.36 -30.75 -0.14
N ALA A 67 23.26 -31.71 -0.37
CA ALA A 67 24.02 -31.83 -1.61
C ALA A 67 23.18 -32.29 -2.82
N ALA A 68 21.91 -32.70 -2.60
CA ALA A 68 21.04 -33.16 -3.68
C ALA A 68 20.56 -32.01 -4.58
N VAL A 69 20.45 -30.77 -4.06
CA VAL A 69 19.98 -29.62 -4.84
C VAL A 69 21.17 -28.84 -5.37
N SER A 70 21.29 -28.75 -6.70
CA SER A 70 22.39 -28.04 -7.36
C SER A 70 22.03 -26.61 -7.74
N HIS A 71 20.77 -26.37 -8.15
CA HIS A 71 20.29 -25.08 -8.59
C HIS A 71 18.87 -24.81 -8.09
N LEU A 72 18.57 -23.52 -7.93
CA LEU A 72 17.22 -23.01 -7.67
C LEU A 72 16.82 -22.08 -8.80
N HIS A 73 15.55 -22.19 -9.23
CA HIS A 73 14.94 -21.16 -10.07
C HIS A 73 13.88 -20.44 -9.22
N LEU A 74 14.15 -19.18 -8.89
CA LEU A 74 13.31 -18.35 -8.04
C LEU A 74 12.38 -17.51 -8.92
N PRO A 75 11.06 -17.49 -8.67
CA PRO A 75 10.11 -16.75 -9.50
C PRO A 75 10.22 -15.23 -9.29
N HIS A 76 10.28 -14.47 -10.38
CA HIS A 76 10.18 -13.00 -10.36
C HIS A 76 8.95 -12.50 -11.10
N CYS A 77 8.75 -11.18 -11.06
CA CYS A 77 7.68 -10.50 -11.77
C CYS A 77 8.17 -9.45 -12.78
N GLU A 78 9.48 -9.36 -13.07
CA GLU A 78 9.97 -8.47 -14.13
C GLU A 78 9.34 -8.77 -15.49
N ILE A 79 9.09 -7.72 -16.27
CA ILE A 79 8.67 -7.83 -17.67
C ILE A 79 9.90 -7.63 -18.54
N MET A 80 10.25 -8.67 -19.30
CA MET A 80 11.43 -8.68 -20.16
C MET A 80 11.05 -8.33 -21.61
N ASP A 81 10.48 -7.14 -21.83
CA ASP A 81 10.24 -6.60 -23.17
C ASP A 81 11.55 -6.04 -23.81
N ALA A 82 12.59 -5.84 -23.00
CA ALA A 82 13.96 -5.46 -23.37
C ALA A 82 14.97 -6.11 -22.40
N PRO A 83 16.27 -6.18 -22.74
CA PRO A 83 17.29 -6.67 -21.82
C PRO A 83 17.29 -5.89 -20.51
N LEU A 84 17.23 -6.62 -19.39
CA LEU A 84 17.32 -6.01 -18.06
C LEU A 84 18.72 -5.41 -17.86
N PRO A 85 18.85 -4.28 -17.15
CA PRO A 85 20.15 -3.74 -16.78
C PRO A 85 20.99 -4.75 -16.01
N ASP A 86 22.28 -4.79 -16.31
CA ASP A 86 23.22 -5.63 -15.59
C ASP A 86 23.16 -5.35 -14.08
N GLY A 87 23.00 -6.42 -13.30
CA GLY A 87 22.90 -6.34 -11.84
C GLY A 87 21.58 -5.79 -11.31
N LEU A 88 20.53 -5.65 -12.14
CA LEU A 88 19.19 -5.29 -11.68
C LEU A 88 18.69 -6.30 -10.63
N LEU A 89 18.72 -7.59 -10.97
CA LEU A 89 18.34 -8.68 -10.08
C LEU A 89 19.57 -9.39 -9.53
N SER A 90 19.51 -9.72 -8.25
CA SER A 90 20.46 -10.60 -7.58
C SER A 90 19.73 -11.47 -6.56
N VAL A 91 20.36 -12.54 -6.10
CA VAL A 91 19.78 -13.42 -5.08
C VAL A 91 20.53 -13.22 -3.77
N VAL A 92 19.77 -13.02 -2.71
CA VAL A 92 20.30 -13.03 -1.36
C VAL A 92 20.29 -14.46 -0.83
N HIS A 93 21.37 -14.84 -0.16
CA HIS A 93 21.49 -16.09 0.57
C HIS A 93 21.86 -15.77 2.02
N ILE A 94 20.97 -16.10 2.95
CA ILE A 94 21.10 -15.78 4.37
C ILE A 94 21.34 -17.07 5.16
N THR A 95 22.49 -17.14 5.80
CA THR A 95 22.95 -18.26 6.62
C THR A 95 23.17 -17.80 8.06
N ASP A 96 23.59 -18.72 8.93
CA ASP A 96 24.01 -18.38 10.29
C ASP A 96 25.25 -17.46 10.31
N ASP A 97 26.05 -17.46 9.23
CA ASP A 97 27.22 -16.59 9.05
C ASP A 97 26.86 -15.20 8.51
N GLY A 98 25.59 -14.98 8.14
CA GLY A 98 25.05 -13.71 7.69
C GLY A 98 24.57 -13.71 6.23
N LEU A 99 24.48 -12.51 5.66
CA LEU A 99 23.96 -12.26 4.32
C LEU A 99 25.07 -12.33 3.27
N SER A 100 24.84 -13.07 2.20
CA SER A 100 25.67 -13.09 0.99
C SER A 100 24.84 -12.80 -0.26
N ILE A 101 25.48 -12.27 -1.31
CA ILE A 101 24.85 -12.00 -2.61
C ILE A 101 25.35 -13.00 -3.64
N ILE A 102 24.41 -13.71 -4.26
CA ILE A 102 24.65 -14.64 -5.36
C ILE A 102 24.22 -13.96 -6.66
N GLN A 103 25.11 -13.97 -7.66
CA GLN A 103 24.80 -13.47 -8.98
C GLN A 103 24.00 -14.51 -9.77
N PRO A 104 22.93 -14.10 -10.48
CA PRO A 104 22.20 -14.98 -11.37
C PRO A 104 23.12 -15.61 -12.42
N LEU A 105 22.93 -16.90 -12.68
CA LEU A 105 23.51 -17.56 -13.85
C LEU A 105 22.72 -17.22 -15.11
N GLU A 106 21.40 -17.15 -14.96
CA GLU A 106 20.44 -16.85 -16.01
C GLU A 106 19.22 -16.15 -15.41
N ILE A 107 18.64 -15.22 -16.15
CA ILE A 107 17.33 -14.62 -15.85
C ILE A 107 16.45 -14.91 -17.07
N THR A 108 15.41 -15.71 -16.86
CA THR A 108 14.40 -16.07 -17.86
C THR A 108 13.21 -15.13 -17.75
N ASP A 109 12.18 -15.26 -18.59
CA ASP A 109 10.97 -14.44 -18.50
C ASP A 109 10.22 -14.56 -17.15
N THR A 110 10.50 -15.59 -16.35
CA THR A 110 9.75 -15.91 -15.13
C THR A 110 10.59 -16.26 -13.92
N HIS A 111 11.86 -16.64 -14.11
CA HIS A 111 12.72 -17.11 -13.03
C HIS A 111 14.15 -16.59 -13.11
N VAL A 112 14.73 -16.35 -11.93
CA VAL A 112 16.16 -16.16 -11.70
C VAL A 112 16.79 -17.51 -11.35
N VAL A 113 17.77 -17.95 -12.12
CA VAL A 113 18.48 -19.21 -11.91
C VAL A 113 19.79 -18.96 -11.17
N VAL A 114 20.01 -19.69 -10.08
CA VAL A 114 21.24 -19.62 -9.28
C VAL A 114 21.78 -21.00 -8.93
N GLN A 115 23.10 -21.12 -8.88
CA GLN A 115 23.76 -22.25 -8.26
C GLN A 115 23.64 -22.13 -6.74
N VAL A 116 23.32 -23.25 -6.08
CA VAL A 116 23.15 -23.33 -4.63
C VAL A 116 24.47 -23.76 -3.99
N PRO A 117 25.06 -22.95 -3.08
CA PRO A 117 26.22 -23.40 -2.30
C PRO A 117 25.83 -24.46 -1.27
N HIS A 118 24.76 -24.17 -0.52
CA HIS A 118 24.08 -25.06 0.42
C HIS A 118 22.67 -24.49 0.67
N LEU A 119 21.74 -25.29 1.20
CA LEU A 119 20.37 -24.83 1.41
C LEU A 119 20.21 -24.06 2.72
N SER A 120 19.54 -22.91 2.64
CA SER A 120 19.17 -22.08 3.77
C SER A 120 18.04 -21.12 3.32
N VAL A 121 18.16 -19.81 3.54
CA VAL A 121 17.18 -18.80 3.18
C VAL A 121 17.59 -18.06 1.90
N PHE A 122 16.70 -18.03 0.91
CA PHE A 122 16.94 -17.42 -0.41
C PHE A 122 15.82 -16.49 -0.84
N GLY A 123 16.17 -15.35 -1.45
CA GLY A 123 15.20 -14.42 -2.00
C GLY A 123 15.80 -13.50 -3.06
N ILE A 124 14.98 -13.07 -4.02
CA ILE A 124 15.43 -12.16 -5.08
C ILE A 124 15.37 -10.73 -4.56
N VAL A 125 16.37 -9.93 -4.93
CA VAL A 125 16.44 -8.50 -4.61
C VAL A 125 16.82 -7.65 -5.82
N TRP A 126 16.28 -6.43 -5.83
CA TRP A 126 16.74 -5.35 -6.69
C TRP A 126 17.94 -4.62 -6.11
N SER A 127 18.75 -4.05 -6.99
CA SER A 127 19.73 -3.04 -6.61
C SER A 127 19.04 -1.72 -6.22
N SER A 128 19.36 -1.17 -5.03
CA SER A 128 18.86 0.16 -4.62
C SER A 128 19.42 1.29 -5.47
N LEU A 129 20.52 1.06 -6.21
CA LEU A 129 21.08 2.07 -7.11
C LEU A 129 20.13 2.38 -8.29
N LEU A 130 19.19 1.47 -8.56
CA LEU A 130 18.16 1.61 -9.59
C LEU A 130 16.81 2.04 -8.98
N ARG A 131 16.81 2.80 -7.87
CA ARG A 131 15.58 3.34 -7.23
C ARG A 131 14.66 4.15 -8.16
N LEU A 132 15.18 4.62 -9.29
CA LEU A 132 14.43 5.33 -10.33
C LEU A 132 13.81 4.38 -11.37
N TRP A 133 13.85 3.07 -11.15
CA TRP A 133 13.24 2.07 -12.04
C TRP A 133 11.72 2.21 -12.02
N THR A 134 11.16 2.68 -13.14
CA THR A 134 9.72 2.91 -13.34
C THR A 134 9.10 1.93 -14.34
N GLU A 135 9.82 0.86 -14.69
CA GLU A 135 9.29 -0.13 -15.62
C GLU A 135 8.17 -0.94 -14.95
N PRO A 136 7.17 -1.37 -15.73
CA PRO A 136 6.09 -2.19 -15.22
C PRO A 136 6.59 -3.58 -14.83
N VAL A 137 6.03 -4.10 -13.75
CA VAL A 137 6.11 -5.50 -13.38
C VAL A 137 4.86 -6.24 -13.83
N SER A 138 4.99 -7.56 -14.02
CA SER A 138 3.86 -8.47 -14.13
C SER A 138 3.09 -8.46 -12.82
N GLY A 139 1.91 -7.87 -12.84
CA GLY A 139 0.97 -7.85 -11.73
C GLY A 139 -0.13 -8.90 -11.86
N GLN A 140 -0.97 -8.94 -10.84
CA GLN A 140 -2.22 -9.70 -10.81
C GLN A 140 -3.30 -8.96 -10.02
N VAL A 141 -4.54 -9.14 -10.45
CA VAL A 141 -5.76 -8.70 -9.75
C VAL A 141 -6.44 -9.90 -9.12
N LEU A 142 -6.51 -9.94 -7.78
CA LEU A 142 -7.22 -10.98 -7.04
C LEU A 142 -8.51 -10.42 -6.45
N LEU A 143 -9.59 -11.20 -6.57
CA LEU A 143 -10.91 -10.84 -6.08
C LEU A 143 -11.37 -11.80 -4.99
N PHE A 144 -11.95 -11.23 -3.93
CA PHE A 144 -12.48 -11.96 -2.78
C PHE A 144 -13.86 -11.41 -2.39
N LEU A 145 -14.89 -12.25 -2.54
CA LEU A 145 -16.26 -11.91 -2.18
C LEU A 145 -16.51 -12.26 -0.71
N GLY A 146 -16.84 -11.24 0.08
CA GLY A 146 -17.23 -11.42 1.46
C GLY A 146 -18.67 -11.91 1.61
N PRO A 147 -19.01 -12.54 2.74
CA PRO A 147 -20.37 -12.96 3.01
C PRO A 147 -21.32 -11.75 3.03
N PRO A 148 -22.56 -11.89 2.51
CA PRO A 148 -23.53 -10.82 2.49
C PRO A 148 -23.91 -10.39 3.90
N ASN A 149 -24.11 -9.09 4.11
CA ASN A 149 -24.63 -8.54 5.36
C ASN A 149 -26.14 -8.30 5.23
N PRO A 150 -27.00 -9.18 5.78
CA PRO A 150 -28.44 -9.08 5.62
C PRO A 150 -29.05 -7.86 6.31
N ARG A 151 -28.40 -7.29 7.33
CA ARG A 151 -28.89 -6.09 8.02
C ARG A 151 -28.73 -4.84 7.16
N LYS A 152 -27.64 -4.76 6.41
CA LYS A 152 -27.32 -3.60 5.56
C LYS A 152 -27.71 -3.80 4.09
N GLN A 153 -28.16 -5.00 3.70
CA GLN A 153 -28.40 -5.39 2.31
C GLN A 153 -27.20 -5.06 1.40
N ARG A 154 -25.99 -5.32 1.93
CA ARG A 154 -24.71 -5.04 1.26
C ARG A 154 -23.77 -6.22 1.39
N GLN A 155 -22.93 -6.41 0.38
CA GLN A 155 -21.80 -7.32 0.37
C GLN A 155 -20.52 -6.58 -0.01
N LYS A 156 -19.38 -7.12 0.42
CA LYS A 156 -18.05 -6.57 0.10
C LYS A 156 -17.39 -7.41 -0.98
N LEU A 157 -16.78 -6.76 -1.95
CA LEU A 157 -15.87 -7.36 -2.90
C LEU A 157 -14.50 -6.71 -2.71
N ASN A 158 -13.56 -7.48 -2.17
CA ASN A 158 -12.20 -7.05 -1.93
C ASN A 158 -11.37 -7.30 -3.19
N MET A 159 -10.68 -6.28 -3.66
CA MET A 159 -9.75 -6.35 -4.77
C MET A 159 -8.32 -6.11 -4.28
N LEU A 160 -7.40 -7.00 -4.63
CA LEU A 160 -5.98 -6.86 -4.36
C LEU A 160 -5.22 -6.72 -5.67
N LEU A 161 -4.40 -5.67 -5.77
CA LEU A 161 -3.38 -5.51 -6.79
C LEU A 161 -2.06 -5.98 -6.19
N LEU A 162 -1.48 -7.05 -6.75
CA LEU A 162 -0.25 -7.66 -6.22
C LEU A 162 0.74 -7.98 -7.35
N PRO A 163 2.04 -8.07 -7.03
CA PRO A 163 3.02 -8.68 -7.94
C PRO A 163 2.64 -10.12 -8.31
N ARG A 164 2.94 -10.56 -9.53
CA ARG A 164 2.58 -11.91 -10.00
C ARG A 164 3.31 -13.04 -9.27
N ASN A 165 4.47 -12.76 -8.70
CA ASN A 165 5.24 -13.71 -7.90
C ASN A 165 4.74 -13.83 -6.44
N ILE A 166 3.59 -13.24 -6.08
CA ILE A 166 2.85 -13.55 -4.87
C ILE A 166 1.89 -14.72 -5.12
N HIS A 167 1.91 -15.72 -4.24
CA HIS A 167 1.11 -16.93 -4.42
C HIS A 167 -0.30 -16.79 -3.85
N LEU A 168 -1.30 -17.18 -4.66
CA LEU A 168 -2.71 -17.09 -4.32
C LEU A 168 -3.07 -17.79 -2.99
N ASP A 169 -2.42 -18.90 -2.67
CA ASP A 169 -2.72 -19.66 -1.46
C ASP A 169 -2.31 -18.96 -0.17
N GLU A 170 -1.26 -18.13 -0.20
CA GLU A 170 -0.88 -17.29 0.95
C GLU A 170 -1.92 -16.19 1.17
N VAL A 171 -2.35 -15.55 0.08
CA VAL A 171 -3.37 -14.49 0.12
C VAL A 171 -4.72 -15.06 0.59
N LYS A 172 -5.16 -16.19 0.03
CA LYS A 172 -6.42 -16.87 0.38
C LYS A 172 -6.55 -17.17 1.87
N LYS A 173 -5.46 -17.54 2.54
CA LYS A 173 -5.48 -17.84 3.98
C LYS A 173 -5.81 -16.61 4.82
N GLN A 174 -5.34 -15.44 4.38
CA GLN A 174 -5.51 -14.17 5.08
C GLN A 174 -6.88 -13.53 4.79
N GLN A 175 -7.46 -13.77 3.62
CA GLN A 175 -8.76 -13.21 3.25
C GLN A 175 -9.97 -13.96 3.82
N LYS A 176 -9.79 -15.07 4.56
CA LYS A 176 -10.91 -15.80 5.15
C LYS A 176 -11.75 -14.87 6.05
N PRO A 177 -13.10 -14.95 6.02
CA PRO A 177 -13.91 -16.00 5.39
C PRO A 177 -14.31 -15.73 3.93
N ASP A 178 -13.70 -14.77 3.25
CA ASP A 178 -14.09 -14.36 1.91
C ASP A 178 -13.76 -15.43 0.85
N VAL A 179 -14.61 -15.56 -0.17
CA VAL A 179 -14.48 -16.55 -1.25
C VAL A 179 -13.69 -15.93 -2.40
N ASN A 180 -12.60 -16.59 -2.82
CA ASN A 180 -11.83 -16.15 -3.98
C ASN A 180 -12.62 -16.40 -5.28
N ILE A 181 -12.76 -15.35 -6.10
CA ILE A 181 -13.34 -15.41 -7.44
C ILE A 181 -12.21 -15.70 -8.43
N LYS A 182 -12.40 -16.70 -9.29
CA LYS A 182 -11.44 -17.02 -10.36
C LYS A 182 -11.58 -16.03 -11.51
N THR A 183 -10.48 -15.39 -11.89
CA THR A 183 -10.45 -14.40 -12.98
C THR A 183 -9.20 -14.58 -13.84
N ALA A 184 -9.22 -13.99 -15.04
CA ALA A 184 -7.99 -13.73 -15.79
C ALA A 184 -7.25 -12.57 -15.11
N SER A 185 -6.40 -12.88 -14.14
CA SER A 185 -5.89 -11.89 -13.19
C SER A 185 -4.73 -11.03 -13.71
N ASN A 186 -4.04 -11.43 -14.79
CA ASN A 186 -2.79 -10.80 -15.21
C ASN A 186 -2.96 -9.33 -15.63
N CYS A 187 -2.05 -8.47 -15.18
CA CYS A 187 -1.99 -7.07 -15.59
C CYS A 187 -0.53 -6.54 -15.53
N LYS A 188 -0.30 -5.31 -15.99
CA LYS A 188 0.99 -4.61 -15.82
C LYS A 188 0.82 -3.53 -14.75
N LEU A 189 1.69 -3.53 -13.73
CA LEU A 189 1.65 -2.58 -12.62
C LEU A 189 2.99 -1.86 -12.47
N ILE A 190 2.98 -0.57 -12.16
CA ILE A 190 4.17 0.26 -11.98
C ILE A 190 4.23 0.73 -10.52
N LYS A 191 5.37 0.52 -9.87
CA LYS A 191 5.63 0.95 -8.51
C LYS A 191 5.44 2.47 -8.37
N ASP A 192 4.86 2.90 -7.26
CA ASP A 192 4.57 4.29 -6.92
C ASP A 192 3.59 4.99 -7.88
N GLN A 193 2.99 4.28 -8.84
CA GLN A 193 1.91 4.81 -9.67
C GLN A 193 0.56 4.73 -8.95
N ILE A 194 -0.30 5.72 -9.18
CA ILE A 194 -1.67 5.73 -8.65
C ILE A 194 -2.59 4.90 -9.55
N TYR A 195 -3.42 4.07 -8.93
CA TYR A 195 -4.46 3.27 -9.55
C TYR A 195 -5.84 3.60 -8.97
N THR A 196 -6.86 3.42 -9.80
CA THR A 196 -8.28 3.58 -9.43
C THR A 196 -9.09 2.38 -9.93
N VAL A 197 -10.23 2.13 -9.29
CA VAL A 197 -11.18 1.10 -9.72
C VAL A 197 -12.52 1.75 -10.07
N HIS A 198 -13.05 1.37 -11.22
CA HIS A 198 -14.40 1.70 -11.65
C HIS A 198 -15.28 0.45 -11.58
N CYS A 199 -16.47 0.60 -11.01
CA CYS A 199 -17.54 -0.38 -10.99
C CYS A 199 -18.88 0.36 -10.90
N SER A 200 -19.71 0.26 -11.94
CA SER A 200 -20.99 0.95 -12.04
C SER A 200 -22.01 0.49 -10.99
N GLU A 201 -21.90 -0.78 -10.59
CA GLU A 201 -22.82 -1.44 -9.65
C GLU A 201 -22.46 -1.12 -8.19
N ALA A 202 -21.29 -0.53 -7.95
CA ALA A 202 -20.80 -0.23 -6.63
C ALA A 202 -21.55 0.95 -5.99
N SER A 203 -22.08 0.72 -4.79
CA SER A 203 -22.60 1.79 -3.94
C SER A 203 -21.49 2.65 -3.32
N LYS A 204 -20.29 2.07 -3.17
CA LYS A 204 -19.09 2.75 -2.66
C LYS A 204 -17.85 1.96 -3.02
N ILE A 205 -16.78 2.66 -3.37
CA ILE A 205 -15.44 2.10 -3.51
C ILE A 205 -14.54 2.87 -2.55
N GLN A 206 -13.73 2.18 -1.74
CA GLN A 206 -12.77 2.81 -0.86
C GLN A 206 -11.44 2.05 -0.82
N PRO A 207 -10.30 2.76 -0.76
CA PRO A 207 -10.18 4.21 -1.06
C PRO A 207 -10.51 4.52 -2.53
N THR A 208 -10.62 5.79 -2.89
CA THR A 208 -10.95 6.20 -4.28
C THR A 208 -9.79 5.94 -5.23
N GLU A 209 -8.57 6.08 -4.73
CA GLU A 209 -7.31 5.86 -5.45
C GLU A 209 -6.26 5.30 -4.48
N VAL A 210 -5.30 4.55 -5.01
CA VAL A 210 -4.20 3.95 -4.23
C VAL A 210 -2.91 4.05 -5.02
N LYS A 211 -1.83 4.44 -4.34
CA LYS A 211 -0.48 4.29 -4.87
C LYS A 211 -0.04 2.83 -4.76
N PHE A 212 0.32 2.20 -5.87
CA PHE A 212 0.74 0.80 -5.88
C PHE A 212 2.15 0.64 -5.30
N GLU A 213 2.28 -0.27 -4.34
CA GLU A 213 3.54 -0.63 -3.70
C GLU A 213 3.83 -2.11 -3.96
N LEU A 214 5.11 -2.44 -4.14
CA LEU A 214 5.56 -3.82 -4.33
C LEU A 214 5.69 -4.50 -2.97
N ASP A 215 4.56 -5.01 -2.47
CA ASP A 215 4.48 -5.69 -1.19
C ASP A 215 4.65 -7.22 -1.35
N PHE A 216 5.61 -7.77 -0.60
CA PHE A 216 5.92 -9.20 -0.55
C PHE A 216 5.50 -9.86 0.78
N GLY A 217 4.62 -9.20 1.53
CA GLY A 217 4.05 -9.69 2.78
C GLY A 217 4.74 -9.14 4.04
N PRO A 218 4.28 -9.56 5.23
CA PRO A 218 3.50 -10.78 5.47
C PRO A 218 2.01 -10.61 5.25
N ASN A 219 1.52 -9.37 5.28
CA ASN A 219 0.10 -9.07 5.38
C ASN A 219 -0.41 -8.52 4.05
N PHE A 220 -1.30 -9.24 3.40
CA PHE A 220 -1.91 -8.82 2.14
C PHE A 220 -3.27 -8.18 2.41
N PHE A 221 -3.31 -6.85 2.44
CA PHE A 221 -4.56 -6.11 2.63
C PHE A 221 -5.28 -5.85 1.30
N PRO A 222 -6.63 -5.79 1.28
CA PRO A 222 -7.39 -5.31 0.14
C PRO A 222 -6.89 -3.94 -0.32
N THR A 223 -6.54 -3.83 -1.61
CA THR A 223 -6.21 -2.55 -2.24
C THR A 223 -7.47 -1.69 -2.37
N PHE A 224 -8.60 -2.32 -2.72
CA PHE A 224 -9.91 -1.66 -2.78
C PHE A 224 -10.98 -2.53 -2.12
N GLU A 225 -11.84 -1.91 -1.31
CA GLU A 225 -13.11 -2.47 -0.85
C GLU A 225 -14.25 -1.89 -1.69
N ILE A 226 -14.92 -2.76 -2.45
CA ILE A 226 -16.05 -2.42 -3.31
C ILE A 226 -17.33 -2.90 -2.63
N ARG A 227 -18.23 -1.97 -2.30
CA ARG A 227 -19.50 -2.27 -1.62
C ARG A 227 -20.63 -2.37 -2.62
N LEU A 228 -21.19 -3.56 -2.72
CA LEU A 228 -22.25 -3.90 -3.66
C LEU A 228 -23.57 -4.14 -2.92
N PRO A 229 -24.73 -3.83 -3.52
CA PRO A 229 -26.00 -4.40 -3.11
C PRO A 229 -25.94 -5.95 -3.08
N THR A 230 -26.70 -6.57 -2.18
CA THR A 230 -26.74 -8.04 -2.05
C THR A 230 -27.41 -8.74 -3.25
N ASN A 231 -28.26 -8.03 -3.98
CA ASN A 231 -28.92 -8.54 -5.18
C ASN A 231 -28.09 -8.36 -6.46
N THR A 232 -26.89 -7.78 -6.39
CA THR A 232 -25.99 -7.68 -7.55
C THR A 232 -25.62 -9.08 -8.04
N GLU A 233 -25.87 -9.34 -9.32
CA GLU A 233 -25.59 -10.61 -9.99
C GLU A 233 -24.29 -10.52 -10.78
N GLU A 234 -24.11 -9.45 -11.54
CA GLU A 234 -22.90 -9.21 -12.33
C GLU A 234 -22.25 -7.89 -11.93
N VAL A 235 -20.92 -7.81 -12.07
CA VAL A 235 -20.17 -6.56 -11.91
C VAL A 235 -19.16 -6.38 -13.02
N ASN A 236 -19.03 -5.14 -13.49
CA ASN A 236 -18.00 -4.75 -14.46
C ASN A 236 -16.90 -3.98 -13.73
N LEU A 237 -15.71 -4.57 -13.67
CA LEU A 237 -14.57 -4.02 -12.94
C LEU A 237 -13.53 -3.52 -13.94
N ILE A 238 -13.11 -2.27 -13.78
CA ILE A 238 -12.05 -1.66 -14.59
C ILE A 238 -11.02 -1.02 -13.66
N VAL A 239 -9.78 -1.52 -13.70
CA VAL A 239 -8.64 -0.88 -13.03
C VAL A 239 -8.00 0.09 -14.02
N LYS A 240 -7.80 1.34 -13.58
CA LYS A 240 -7.17 2.39 -14.38
C LYS A 240 -5.93 2.93 -13.70
N ASP A 241 -4.94 3.27 -14.51
CA ASP A 241 -3.72 3.92 -14.05
C ASP A 241 -3.91 5.45 -13.86
N GLN A 242 -2.86 6.14 -13.42
CA GLN A 242 -2.90 7.61 -13.19
C GLN A 242 -3.17 8.43 -14.48
N ARG A 243 -2.97 7.84 -15.66
CA ARG A 243 -3.26 8.43 -16.97
C ARG A 243 -4.67 8.08 -17.46
N ARG A 244 -5.46 7.39 -16.64
CA ARG A 244 -6.80 6.85 -16.93
C ARG A 244 -6.81 5.77 -18.01
N THR A 245 -5.66 5.15 -18.26
CA THR A 245 -5.53 3.99 -19.15
C THR A 245 -6.10 2.76 -18.46
N GLU A 246 -6.89 1.96 -19.18
CA GLU A 246 -7.41 0.70 -18.67
C GLU A 246 -6.28 -0.35 -18.65
N VAL A 247 -5.85 -0.75 -17.45
CA VAL A 247 -4.78 -1.75 -17.27
C VAL A 247 -5.32 -3.15 -17.03
N TRP A 248 -6.57 -3.25 -16.59
CA TRP A 248 -7.28 -4.51 -16.40
C TRP A 248 -8.79 -4.27 -16.43
N LYS A 249 -9.52 -5.13 -17.13
CA LYS A 249 -10.98 -5.10 -17.22
C LYS A 249 -11.53 -6.51 -17.19
N TYR A 250 -12.56 -6.74 -16.38
CA TYR A 250 -13.18 -8.04 -16.27
C TYR A 250 -14.64 -7.93 -15.81
N GLU A 251 -15.48 -8.77 -16.38
CA GLU A 251 -16.88 -8.93 -15.99
C GLU A 251 -17.01 -10.18 -15.12
N VAL A 252 -17.63 -10.04 -13.96
CA VAL A 252 -17.73 -11.11 -12.96
C VAL A 252 -19.19 -11.43 -12.71
N ASP A 253 -19.56 -12.69 -12.93
CA ASP A 253 -20.79 -13.27 -12.42
C ASP A 253 -20.59 -13.68 -10.94
N LEU A 254 -21.39 -13.10 -10.06
CA LEU A 254 -21.38 -13.32 -8.62
C LEU A 254 -22.36 -14.42 -8.18
N THR A 255 -23.23 -14.91 -9.06
CA THR A 255 -24.27 -15.89 -8.72
C THR A 255 -23.67 -17.22 -8.27
N ASP A 256 -22.60 -17.67 -8.92
CA ASP A 256 -21.82 -18.87 -8.59
C ASP A 256 -21.16 -18.83 -7.20
N TYR A 257 -21.00 -17.63 -6.64
CA TYR A 257 -20.29 -17.39 -5.39
C TYR A 257 -21.23 -17.07 -4.22
N ARG A 258 -22.54 -17.05 -4.46
CA ARG A 258 -23.54 -16.90 -3.41
C ARG A 258 -23.57 -18.19 -2.58
N VAL A 259 -23.17 -18.08 -1.30
CA VAL A 259 -23.45 -19.14 -0.34
C VAL A 259 -24.98 -19.22 -0.19
N PRO A 260 -25.61 -20.40 -0.37
CA PRO A 260 -27.04 -20.55 -0.15
C PRO A 260 -27.40 -20.06 1.25
N ALA A 261 -28.48 -19.28 1.38
CA ALA A 261 -28.97 -18.76 2.67
C ALA A 261 -29.50 -19.86 3.63
N VAL A 262 -29.19 -21.12 3.37
CA VAL A 262 -29.73 -22.30 4.06
C VAL A 262 -28.68 -22.79 5.06
N ASP A 263 -28.55 -22.08 6.18
CA ASP A 263 -28.08 -22.62 7.48
C ASP A 263 -28.12 -21.57 8.61
N MET A 264 -29.02 -20.57 8.52
CA MET A 264 -29.43 -19.89 9.74
C MET A 264 -30.36 -20.81 10.53
N VAL A 265 -29.78 -21.60 11.43
CA VAL A 265 -30.49 -22.34 12.47
C VAL A 265 -31.53 -21.40 13.10
N PRO A 266 -32.83 -21.77 13.18
CA PRO A 266 -33.82 -20.91 13.78
C PRO A 266 -33.45 -20.73 15.26
N ALA A 267 -33.42 -19.48 15.71
CA ALA A 267 -33.19 -19.13 17.11
C ALA A 267 -34.33 -19.69 17.98
N VAL A 268 -34.23 -20.97 18.36
CA VAL A 268 -35.05 -21.58 19.40
C VAL A 268 -34.13 -21.87 20.56
N ASN A 269 -34.12 -20.97 21.54
CA ASN A 269 -34.00 -21.27 22.97
C ASN A 269 -34.21 -19.95 23.75
N ARG A 270 -35.46 -19.48 23.80
CA ARG A 270 -35.89 -18.62 24.90
C ARG A 270 -36.15 -19.52 26.10
N VAL A 271 -35.24 -19.48 27.07
CA VAL A 271 -35.44 -20.07 28.40
C VAL A 271 -36.48 -19.21 29.13
N PRO A 272 -37.52 -19.81 29.77
CA PRO A 272 -38.51 -19.04 30.51
C PRO A 272 -37.89 -18.51 31.80
N ALA A 273 -38.12 -17.22 32.09
CA ALA A 273 -37.73 -16.60 33.34
C ALA A 273 -38.57 -17.20 34.48
N VAL A 274 -37.91 -17.80 35.47
CA VAL A 274 -38.52 -18.32 36.69
C VAL A 274 -38.09 -17.47 37.88
N ASN A 275 -39.12 -16.98 38.58
CA ASN A 275 -39.21 -16.58 39.99
C ASN A 275 -38.26 -15.49 40.54
N ARG A 276 -38.82 -14.29 40.75
CA ARG A 276 -38.40 -13.40 41.84
C ARG A 276 -39.48 -13.36 42.92
N VAL A 277 -39.02 -13.51 44.16
CA VAL A 277 -39.73 -13.65 45.44
C VAL A 277 -40.35 -12.31 45.87
N PRO A 278 -41.49 -12.28 46.58
CA PRO A 278 -42.12 -11.03 47.01
C PRO A 278 -41.50 -10.50 48.30
N ALA A 279 -41.53 -9.17 48.47
CA ALA A 279 -41.36 -8.53 49.77
C ALA A 279 -42.52 -7.55 49.98
N GLU A 280 -43.31 -7.82 51.00
CA GLU A 280 -44.36 -6.95 51.54
C GLU A 280 -43.79 -5.93 52.54
N ASP A 281 -44.62 -4.92 52.77
CA ASP A 281 -44.71 -4.00 53.92
C ASP A 281 -43.65 -2.91 54.12
N ARG A 282 -44.08 -1.67 53.82
CA ARG A 282 -44.47 -0.67 54.85
C ARG A 282 -45.08 0.61 54.22
N VAL A 283 -46.22 1.02 54.78
CA VAL A 283 -47.02 2.25 54.56
C VAL A 283 -46.72 3.30 55.67
N PRO A 284 -47.33 4.50 55.72
CA PRO A 284 -47.63 5.53 54.69
C PRO A 284 -47.40 6.99 55.23
N ALA A 285 -47.72 8.02 54.43
CA ALA A 285 -48.52 9.22 54.78
C ALA A 285 -48.13 10.43 53.90
N GLU A 286 -49.05 10.94 53.07
CA GLU A 286 -49.79 12.23 53.22
C GLU A 286 -48.94 13.46 52.83
N ASP A 287 -49.37 14.50 52.11
CA ASP A 287 -50.66 15.15 51.87
C ASP A 287 -50.48 16.15 50.69
N ARG A 288 -51.59 16.62 50.11
CA ARG A 288 -51.82 17.94 49.44
C ARG A 288 -51.89 18.09 47.90
N VAL A 289 -53.15 17.96 47.44
CA VAL A 289 -54.04 18.85 46.66
C VAL A 289 -53.72 19.37 45.23
N PRO A 290 -54.77 19.61 44.39
CA PRO A 290 -54.70 19.56 42.93
C PRO A 290 -54.93 20.91 42.19
N ALA A 291 -54.57 20.89 40.90
CA ALA A 291 -55.09 21.58 39.70
C ALA A 291 -55.70 23.00 39.80
N VAL A 292 -55.29 23.91 38.90
CA VAL A 292 -56.23 24.83 38.19
C VAL A 292 -55.72 25.18 36.77
N ASP A 293 -56.68 25.16 35.84
CA ASP A 293 -56.77 25.64 34.46
C ASP A 293 -56.06 26.95 34.07
N ARG A 294 -55.70 27.07 32.78
CA ARG A 294 -56.39 27.97 31.82
C ARG A 294 -55.92 27.80 30.37
N VAL A 295 -56.89 27.96 29.46
CA VAL A 295 -56.91 27.69 28.01
C VAL A 295 -56.59 28.98 27.19
N PRO A 296 -56.69 29.02 25.83
CA PRO A 296 -55.62 29.44 24.92
C PRO A 296 -55.93 30.78 24.19
N ALA A 297 -55.08 31.22 23.27
CA ALA A 297 -55.51 31.85 22.01
C ALA A 297 -54.35 32.07 21.04
N GLU A 298 -54.64 31.74 19.78
CA GLU A 298 -53.91 32.03 18.56
C GLU A 298 -53.89 33.55 18.24
N ASP A 299 -52.98 34.01 17.37
CA ASP A 299 -53.33 34.48 16.02
C ASP A 299 -52.15 35.20 15.33
N ARG A 300 -52.11 35.07 13.98
CA ARG A 300 -51.39 35.85 12.95
C ARG A 300 -50.16 35.24 12.26
N VAL A 301 -50.44 34.65 11.09
CA VAL A 301 -49.65 34.61 9.83
C VAL A 301 -50.04 35.83 8.94
N PRO A 302 -49.51 36.04 7.71
CA PRO A 302 -48.12 36.05 7.16
C PRO A 302 -47.85 37.28 6.22
N ALA A 303 -46.60 37.47 5.74
CA ALA A 303 -46.23 38.13 4.45
C ALA A 303 -44.71 37.95 4.21
N VAL A 304 -44.22 37.09 3.32
CA VAL A 304 -44.11 37.11 1.83
C VAL A 304 -42.93 37.94 1.28
N ASP A 305 -42.03 37.18 0.64
CA ASP A 305 -41.07 37.42 -0.46
C ASP A 305 -39.92 38.45 -0.40
N ARG A 306 -38.68 37.91 -0.51
CA ARG A 306 -37.86 38.01 -1.75
C ARG A 306 -36.65 37.04 -1.73
N VAL A 307 -36.36 36.46 -2.89
CA VAL A 307 -35.28 35.50 -3.20
C VAL A 307 -33.95 36.25 -3.57
N PRO A 308 -32.82 35.58 -3.87
CA PRO A 308 -31.54 35.67 -3.15
C PRO A 308 -30.49 36.55 -3.86
N ALA A 309 -29.38 36.85 -3.17
CA ALA A 309 -28.15 37.30 -3.82
C ALA A 309 -26.98 36.43 -3.34
N GLU A 310 -26.27 35.88 -4.33
CA GLU A 310 -25.06 35.08 -4.17
C GLU A 310 -23.88 35.91 -3.63
N ASP A 311 -22.91 35.14 -3.15
CA ASP A 311 -21.47 35.41 -3.24
C ASP A 311 -20.88 36.43 -2.25
N ARG A 312 -20.23 35.89 -1.21
CA ARG A 312 -18.81 36.14 -0.92
C ARG A 312 -18.37 35.37 0.33
N VAL A 313 -17.50 34.40 0.11
CA VAL A 313 -16.62 33.81 1.13
C VAL A 313 -15.59 34.87 1.54
N PRO A 314 -15.39 35.19 2.83
CA PRO A 314 -14.25 36.00 3.23
C PRO A 314 -12.97 35.16 3.22
N ALA A 315 -11.89 35.82 2.82
CA ALA A 315 -10.56 35.30 2.55
C ALA A 315 -9.95 34.46 3.68
N VAL A 316 -9.26 33.39 3.27
CA VAL A 316 -8.28 32.67 4.10
C VAL A 316 -7.12 33.61 4.40
N ASP A 317 -6.81 33.81 5.67
CA ASP A 317 -5.58 34.46 6.15
C ASP A 317 -4.35 33.84 5.46
N ARG A 318 -3.76 34.58 4.52
CA ARG A 318 -2.42 34.24 4.00
C ARG A 318 -1.42 34.74 5.03
N VAL A 319 -0.87 33.82 5.83
CA VAL A 319 0.38 34.06 6.56
C VAL A 319 1.39 34.66 5.55
N PRO A 320 2.04 35.80 5.85
CA PRO A 320 3.06 36.35 4.97
C PRO A 320 4.13 35.30 4.72
N ALA A 321 4.51 35.04 3.46
CA ALA A 321 5.51 34.02 3.11
C ALA A 321 6.87 34.20 3.82
N VAL A 322 7.13 35.40 4.34
CA VAL A 322 8.28 35.72 5.20
C VAL A 322 8.21 34.98 6.54
N GLU A 323 7.03 34.89 7.16
CA GLU A 323 6.81 34.19 8.44
C GLU A 323 6.84 32.66 8.25
N GLU A 324 6.30 32.17 7.12
CA GLU A 324 6.41 30.74 6.74
C GLU A 324 7.89 30.34 6.56
N LEU A 325 8.70 31.20 5.93
CA LEU A 325 10.12 30.93 5.72
C LEU A 325 10.92 30.92 7.03
N ASP A 326 10.56 31.80 7.98
CA ASP A 326 11.15 31.81 9.32
C ASP A 326 10.82 30.53 10.11
N SER A 327 9.60 30.00 9.95
CA SER A 327 9.17 28.76 10.61
C SER A 327 9.94 27.54 10.10
N ILE A 328 10.16 27.42 8.80
CA ILE A 328 10.83 26.24 8.20
C ILE A 328 12.37 26.34 8.21
N ARG A 329 12.92 27.52 8.52
CA ARG A 329 14.37 27.78 8.49
C ARG A 329 15.24 26.76 9.23
N PRO A 330 14.97 26.35 10.48
CA PRO A 330 15.85 25.43 11.20
C PRO A 330 15.88 24.04 10.56
N GLU A 331 14.71 23.48 10.24
CA GLU A 331 14.54 22.17 9.60
C GLU A 331 15.15 22.18 8.19
N PHE A 332 14.93 23.24 7.41
CA PHE A 332 15.49 23.39 6.06
C PHE A 332 17.02 23.37 6.09
N VAL A 333 17.64 24.15 6.98
CA VAL A 333 19.10 24.21 7.11
C VAL A 333 19.69 22.85 7.49
N GLN A 334 18.99 22.08 8.33
CA GLN A 334 19.45 20.76 8.76
C GLN A 334 19.33 19.72 7.65
N ARG A 335 18.22 19.69 6.92
CA ARG A 335 17.81 18.57 6.06
C ARG A 335 18.04 18.80 4.56
N VAL A 336 18.17 20.05 4.11
CA VAL A 336 18.39 20.33 2.69
C VAL A 336 19.69 19.71 2.21
N SER A 337 19.62 18.87 1.18
CA SER A 337 20.81 18.30 0.55
C SER A 337 21.51 19.32 -0.33
N GLU A 338 22.80 19.14 -0.58
CA GLU A 338 23.57 20.05 -1.44
C GLU A 338 23.05 20.13 -2.89
N PRO A 339 22.63 19.03 -3.54
CA PRO A 339 21.99 19.09 -4.86
C PRO A 339 20.70 19.90 -4.86
N VAL A 340 19.85 19.73 -3.85
CA VAL A 340 18.57 20.46 -3.73
C VAL A 340 18.83 21.95 -3.52
N LEU A 341 19.78 22.31 -2.64
CA LEU A 341 20.17 23.70 -2.43
C LEU A 341 20.69 24.35 -3.72
N ASN A 342 21.50 23.64 -4.51
CA ASN A 342 22.02 24.15 -5.78
C ASN A 342 20.92 24.35 -6.83
N GLN A 343 19.94 23.45 -6.91
CA GLN A 343 18.78 23.58 -7.81
C GLN A 343 17.85 24.73 -7.42
N ILE A 344 17.63 24.94 -6.11
CA ILE A 344 16.87 26.08 -5.60
C ILE A 344 17.57 27.39 -5.98
N LEU A 345 18.89 27.47 -5.81
CA LEU A 345 19.70 28.62 -6.22
C LEU A 345 19.57 28.92 -7.72
N ASP A 346 19.61 27.90 -8.59
CA ASP A 346 19.44 28.09 -10.04
C ASP A 346 18.06 28.67 -10.38
N LYS A 347 17.00 28.18 -9.71
CA LYS A 347 15.64 28.71 -9.88
C LYS A 347 15.49 30.14 -9.36
N LEU A 348 16.14 30.47 -8.23
CA LEU A 348 16.13 31.83 -7.68
C LEU A 348 16.87 32.82 -8.59
N LEU A 349 17.98 32.39 -9.20
CA LEU A 349 18.73 33.18 -10.18
C LEU A 349 17.90 33.39 -11.45
N GLY A 350 17.28 32.33 -11.98
CA GLY A 350 16.43 32.40 -13.17
C GLY A 350 15.20 33.30 -13.00
N ARG A 351 14.72 33.47 -11.76
CA ARG A 351 13.62 34.39 -11.42
C ARG A 351 14.09 35.79 -11.00
N GLY A 352 15.40 36.06 -10.99
CA GLY A 352 15.99 37.35 -10.64
C GLY A 352 15.97 37.69 -9.14
N PHE A 353 15.70 36.72 -8.27
CA PHE A 353 15.66 36.93 -6.82
C PHE A 353 17.03 36.86 -6.15
N ILE A 354 18.07 36.40 -6.85
CA ILE A 354 19.48 36.49 -6.46
C ILE A 354 20.32 36.96 -7.66
N SER A 355 21.44 37.63 -7.41
CA SER A 355 22.37 38.11 -8.43
C SER A 355 23.43 37.03 -8.76
N GLY A 356 24.12 37.21 -9.89
CA GLY A 356 25.24 36.33 -10.27
C GLY A 356 26.40 36.37 -9.25
N GLU A 357 26.61 37.50 -8.57
CA GLU A 357 27.64 37.65 -7.53
C GLU A 357 27.25 36.88 -6.25
N GLU A 358 25.98 36.97 -5.85
CA GLU A 358 25.44 36.20 -4.72
C GLU A 358 25.50 34.69 -4.99
N MET A 359 25.16 34.27 -6.21
CA MET A 359 25.29 32.88 -6.64
C MET A 359 26.73 32.36 -6.51
N GLN A 360 27.72 33.14 -6.92
CA GLN A 360 29.14 32.78 -6.77
C GLN A 360 29.55 32.70 -5.29
N ASN A 361 29.06 33.62 -4.45
CA ASN A 361 29.30 33.58 -3.01
C ASN A 361 28.63 32.38 -2.32
N PHE A 362 27.44 31.97 -2.78
CA PHE A 362 26.76 30.77 -2.26
C PHE A 362 27.37 29.47 -2.76
N ARG A 363 28.10 29.45 -3.88
CA ARG A 363 28.71 28.22 -4.44
C ARG A 363 30.19 28.04 -4.09
N ARG A 364 30.76 28.88 -3.22
CA ARG A 364 32.16 28.73 -2.86
C ARG A 364 32.39 27.39 -2.14
N PRO A 365 33.41 26.61 -2.53
CA PRO A 365 33.64 25.25 -2.03
C PRO A 365 34.16 25.20 -0.59
N ASP A 366 34.64 26.32 -0.04
CA ASP A 366 35.11 26.45 1.34
C ASP A 366 33.97 26.65 2.37
N ARG A 367 32.73 26.80 1.92
CA ARG A 367 31.57 27.06 2.78
C ARG A 367 30.81 25.80 3.15
N VAL A 368 30.49 25.66 4.44
CA VAL A 368 29.64 24.58 4.95
C VAL A 368 28.21 24.73 4.42
N ARG A 369 27.62 23.63 3.94
CA ARG A 369 26.25 23.57 3.39
C ARG A 369 25.20 24.28 4.26
N ALA A 370 25.23 24.05 5.58
CA ALA A 370 24.27 24.65 6.51
C ALA A 370 24.37 26.18 6.57
N ASP A 371 25.60 26.73 6.53
CA ASP A 371 25.81 28.18 6.54
C ASP A 371 25.32 28.80 5.23
N ARG A 372 25.56 28.12 4.10
CA ARG A 372 25.03 28.51 2.79
C ARG A 372 23.49 28.53 2.80
N ALA A 373 22.85 27.50 3.35
CA ALA A 373 21.40 27.42 3.43
C ALA A 373 20.80 28.55 4.30
N ARG A 374 21.45 28.93 5.40
CA ARG A 374 21.03 30.07 6.24
C ARG A 374 21.10 31.38 5.47
N ASP A 375 22.22 31.65 4.80
CA ASP A 375 22.39 32.90 4.08
C ASP A 375 21.43 33.04 2.91
N VAL A 376 21.08 31.94 2.24
CA VAL A 376 20.08 31.95 1.16
C VAL A 376 18.71 32.36 1.71
N ILE A 377 18.30 31.79 2.84
CA ILE A 377 17.05 32.18 3.51
C ILE A 377 17.10 33.65 3.92
N ASP A 378 18.19 34.10 4.57
CA ASP A 378 18.32 35.49 5.04
C ASP A 378 18.29 36.51 3.89
N THR A 379 18.99 36.19 2.79
CA THR A 379 19.07 37.04 1.60
C THR A 379 17.69 37.16 0.93
N VAL A 380 16.98 36.04 0.78
CA VAL A 380 15.64 36.03 0.18
C VAL A 380 14.63 36.73 1.10
N ARG A 381 14.73 36.53 2.42
CA ARG A 381 13.87 37.20 3.41
C ARG A 381 14.03 38.72 3.37
N GLY A 382 15.28 39.20 3.25
CA GLY A 382 15.60 40.62 3.12
C GLY A 382 15.00 41.29 1.87
N ARG A 383 14.61 40.50 0.87
CA ARG A 383 13.98 40.97 -0.39
C ARG A 383 12.44 40.95 -0.35
N GLY A 384 11.84 40.47 0.74
CA GLY A 384 10.40 40.55 1.00
C GLY A 384 9.57 39.36 0.51
N SER A 385 8.26 39.45 0.74
CA SER A 385 7.31 38.32 0.61
C SER A 385 7.28 37.65 -0.77
N ALA A 386 7.50 38.41 -1.85
CA ALA A 386 7.54 37.84 -3.20
C ALA A 386 8.76 36.91 -3.40
N ALA A 387 9.91 37.27 -2.85
CA ALA A 387 11.12 36.47 -2.90
C ALA A 387 10.99 35.23 -1.99
N SER A 388 10.46 35.40 -0.77
CA SER A 388 10.19 34.28 0.15
C SER A 388 9.22 33.27 -0.46
N SER A 389 8.14 33.75 -1.10
CA SER A 389 7.20 32.89 -1.83
C SER A 389 7.86 32.12 -2.97
N ALA A 390 8.80 32.76 -3.67
CA ALA A 390 9.52 32.12 -4.77
C ALA A 390 10.47 31.03 -4.28
N LEU A 391 11.11 31.20 -3.11
CA LEU A 391 11.93 30.16 -2.50
C LEU A 391 11.07 28.98 -2.04
N ILE A 392 9.94 29.25 -1.36
CA ILE A 392 9.01 28.19 -0.93
C ILE A 392 8.46 27.43 -2.15
N ALA A 393 8.11 28.13 -3.23
CA ALA A 393 7.68 27.51 -4.47
C ALA A 393 8.79 26.68 -5.13
N ALA A 394 10.03 27.18 -5.15
CA ALA A 394 11.17 26.45 -5.69
C ALA A 394 11.47 25.20 -4.85
N LEU A 395 11.35 25.29 -3.53
CA LEU A 395 11.52 24.15 -2.62
C LEU A 395 10.42 23.10 -2.84
N ARG A 396 9.15 23.50 -2.91
CA ARG A 396 8.02 22.62 -3.27
C ARG A 396 8.20 21.92 -4.62
N GLU A 397 8.84 22.59 -5.58
CA GLU A 397 9.04 22.06 -6.93
C GLU A 397 10.25 21.12 -7.02
N VAL A 398 11.35 21.47 -6.36
CA VAL A 398 12.62 20.71 -6.40
C VAL A 398 12.56 19.50 -5.47
N ASP A 399 11.98 19.67 -4.29
CA ASP A 399 11.88 18.61 -3.29
C ASP A 399 10.54 18.72 -2.52
N PRO A 400 9.44 18.21 -3.12
CA PRO A 400 8.13 18.20 -2.49
C PRO A 400 8.09 17.40 -1.19
N VAL A 401 8.94 16.38 -1.08
CA VAL A 401 9.04 15.51 0.10
C VAL A 401 9.65 16.30 1.25
N LEU A 402 10.82 16.90 1.04
CA LEU A 402 11.43 17.78 2.04
C LEU A 402 10.44 18.85 2.47
N TYR A 403 9.81 19.57 1.54
CA TYR A 403 8.83 20.60 1.87
C TYR A 403 7.68 20.12 2.76
N SER A 404 7.16 18.91 2.52
CA SER A 404 6.05 18.35 3.32
C SER A 404 6.45 17.95 4.74
N GLU A 405 7.76 17.87 5.01
CA GLU A 405 8.34 17.45 6.29
C GLU A 405 8.95 18.62 7.09
N LEU A 406 8.90 19.86 6.57
CA LEU A 406 9.49 21.08 7.14
C LEU A 406 8.55 21.89 8.03
#